data_AF-A0A1Y0EJK3-F1
#
_entry.id   AF-A0A1Y0EJK3-F1
#
_cell.length_a   1.000
_cell.length_b   1.000
_cell.length_c   1.000
_cell.angle_alpha   90.00
_cell.angle_beta   90.00
_cell.angle_gamma   90.00
#
_symmetry.space_group_name_H-M   'P 1'
#
loop_
_entity.id
_entity.type
_entity.pdbx_description
1 polymer ?
#
loop_
_entity_poly.entity_id
_entity_poly.type
_entity_poly.pdbx_seq_one_letter_code
_entity_poly.pdbx_strand_id
1 'polypeptide(L)'
;MRPALTALVRLVDGLAQLAHRLMGRRLPLSLLSFGVVGSLGVGVHMAVLQLSLATWSARFLPANTAAMLVATAFNYLLNNAATFRQQALRGPRWWLGFGLYLLITSLGLAANLGVAQAVHQHTHRPAASALAGIVVGALWNYLMSRTLVWRLLHRGGDAPAPSEPPRP
;
A
#
# COMPACT_ATOMS: atom_id res chain seq x y z
N MET A 1 21.55 -0.19 -7.93
CA MET A 1 20.21 -0.10 -7.27
C MET A 1 19.20 0.77 -8.02
N ARG A 2 19.54 1.97 -8.54
CA ARG A 2 18.62 2.79 -9.35
C ARG A 2 17.94 2.12 -10.58
N PRO A 3 18.61 1.23 -11.37
CA PRO A 3 17.98 0.67 -12.57
C PRO A 3 16.83 -0.30 -12.26
N ALA A 4 16.97 -1.13 -11.22
CA ALA A 4 15.93 -2.10 -10.84
C ALA A 4 14.65 -1.40 -10.37
N LEU A 5 14.79 -0.34 -9.56
CA LEU A 5 13.63 0.45 -9.11
C LEU A 5 12.91 1.10 -10.30
N THR A 6 13.66 1.68 -11.25
CA THR A 6 13.07 2.28 -12.46
C THR A 6 12.34 1.24 -13.30
N ALA A 7 12.89 0.03 -13.45
CA ALA A 7 12.23 -1.06 -14.15
C ALA A 7 10.91 -1.47 -13.48
N LEU A 8 10.90 -1.61 -12.15
CA LEU A 8 9.68 -1.90 -11.38
C LEU A 8 8.63 -0.79 -11.52
N VAL A 9 9.03 0.47 -11.43
CA VAL A 9 8.11 1.61 -11.63
C VAL A 9 7.49 1.58 -13.03
N ARG A 10 8.29 1.31 -14.08
CA ARG A 10 7.78 1.17 -15.45
C ARG A 10 6.81 0.01 -15.59
N LEU A 11 7.10 -1.12 -14.96
CA LEU A 11 6.22 -2.29 -14.94
C LEU A 11 4.88 -1.95 -14.26
N VAL A 12 4.92 -1.29 -13.10
CA VAL A 12 3.72 -0.83 -12.40
C VAL A 12 2.91 0.14 -13.27
N ASP A 13 3.56 1.14 -13.86
CA ASP A 13 2.91 2.14 -14.72
C ASP A 13 2.25 1.46 -15.94
N GLY A 14 2.93 0.51 -16.58
CA GLY A 14 2.41 -0.23 -17.74
C GLY A 14 1.21 -1.12 -17.40
N LEU A 15 1.29 -1.90 -16.32
CA LEU A 15 0.20 -2.77 -15.86
C LEU A 15 -1.01 -1.98 -15.39
N ALA A 16 -0.81 -0.88 -14.66
CA ALA A 16 -1.89 -0.01 -14.22
C ALA A 16 -2.62 0.61 -15.43
N GLN A 17 -1.90 1.04 -16.47
CA GLN A 17 -2.49 1.57 -17.69
C GLN A 17 -3.23 0.50 -18.51
N LEU A 18 -2.71 -0.74 -18.55
CA LEU A 18 -3.40 -1.86 -19.16
C LEU A 18 -4.73 -2.13 -18.43
N ALA A 19 -4.69 -2.27 -17.10
CA ALA A 19 -5.89 -2.45 -16.29
C ALA A 19 -6.89 -1.30 -16.47
N HIS A 20 -6.40 -0.06 -16.55
CA HIS A 20 -7.25 1.12 -16.75
C HIS A 20 -7.99 1.08 -18.08
N ARG A 21 -7.32 0.63 -19.16
CA ARG A 21 -7.93 0.43 -20.47
C ARG A 21 -8.96 -0.69 -20.46
N LEU A 22 -8.62 -1.83 -19.85
CA LEU A 22 -9.53 -2.99 -19.73
C LEU A 22 -10.80 -2.67 -18.94
N MET A 23 -10.69 -1.83 -17.90
CA MET A 23 -11.82 -1.40 -17.07
C MET A 23 -12.60 -0.22 -17.66
N GLY A 24 -12.40 0.12 -18.93
CA GLY A 24 -13.09 1.21 -19.61
C GLY A 24 -12.86 2.57 -18.95
N ARG A 25 -11.70 2.78 -18.32
CA ARG A 25 -11.27 4.03 -17.68
C ARG A 25 -12.15 4.50 -16.52
N ARG A 26 -12.98 3.62 -15.95
CA ARG A 26 -13.91 3.95 -14.85
C ARG A 26 -13.24 4.14 -13.50
N LEU A 27 -12.10 3.48 -13.27
CA LEU A 27 -11.37 3.52 -12.01
C LEU A 27 -10.14 4.44 -12.08
N PRO A 28 -9.79 5.14 -10.99
CA PRO A 28 -8.64 6.03 -10.97
C PRO A 28 -7.35 5.23 -11.15
N LEU A 29 -6.44 5.75 -11.99
CA LEU A 29 -5.17 5.07 -12.29
C LEU A 29 -4.33 4.79 -11.04
N SER A 30 -4.42 5.65 -10.03
CA SER A 30 -3.72 5.43 -8.75
C SER A 30 -4.28 4.25 -7.94
N LEU A 31 -5.58 3.95 -8.02
CA LEU A 31 -6.13 2.74 -7.39
C LEU A 31 -5.60 1.49 -8.08
N LEU A 32 -5.53 1.51 -9.41
CA LEU A 32 -5.03 0.39 -10.20
C LEU A 32 -3.53 0.17 -9.98
N SER A 33 -2.76 1.25 -9.97
CA SER A 33 -1.34 1.22 -9.62
C SER A 33 -1.14 0.68 -8.20
N PHE A 34 -1.92 1.14 -7.22
CA PHE A 34 -1.89 0.61 -5.85
C PHE A 34 -2.20 -0.89 -5.80
N GLY A 35 -3.19 -1.34 -6.57
CA GLY A 35 -3.54 -2.75 -6.71
C GLY A 35 -2.40 -3.59 -7.28
N VAL A 36 -1.76 -3.14 -8.37
CA VAL A 36 -0.60 -3.81 -8.97
C VAL A 36 0.56 -3.92 -7.97
N VAL A 37 0.88 -2.83 -7.27
CA VAL A 37 1.91 -2.84 -6.21
C VAL A 37 1.55 -3.84 -5.13
N GLY A 38 0.30 -3.84 -4.65
CA GLY A 38 -0.19 -4.79 -3.66
C GLY A 38 -0.03 -6.24 -4.09
N SER A 39 -0.38 -6.57 -5.34
CA SER A 39 -0.21 -7.91 -5.90
C SER A 39 1.26 -8.33 -5.98
N LEU A 40 2.17 -7.43 -6.39
CA LEU A 40 3.61 -7.68 -6.35
C LEU A 40 4.10 -7.91 -4.91
N GLY A 41 3.59 -7.13 -3.96
CA GLY A 41 3.88 -7.28 -2.54
C GLY A 41 3.50 -8.64 -1.97
N VAL A 42 2.39 -9.24 -2.41
CA VAL A 42 2.04 -10.62 -2.03
C VAL A 42 3.10 -11.61 -2.52
N GLY A 43 3.60 -11.46 -3.74
CA GLY A 43 4.70 -12.27 -4.25
C GLY A 43 5.99 -12.13 -3.41
N VAL A 44 6.34 -10.90 -3.03
CA VAL A 44 7.47 -10.62 -2.13
C VAL A 44 7.26 -11.24 -0.76
N HIS A 45 6.06 -11.11 -0.18
CA HIS A 45 5.70 -11.73 1.10
C HIS A 45 5.95 -13.24 1.05
N MET A 46 5.42 -13.91 0.03
CA MET A 46 5.57 -15.37 -0.10
C MET A 46 7.04 -15.78 -0.26
N ALA A 47 7.81 -15.05 -1.07
CA ALA A 47 9.24 -15.33 -1.24
C ALA A 47 10.03 -15.19 0.08
N VAL A 48 9.78 -14.11 0.83
CA VAL A 48 10.46 -13.86 2.11
C VAL A 48 10.02 -14.88 3.16
N LEU A 49 8.72 -15.19 3.24
CA LEU A 49 8.20 -16.19 4.17
C LEU A 49 8.87 -17.54 3.97
N GLN A 50 8.93 -18.02 2.71
CA GLN A 50 9.57 -19.30 2.39
C GLN A 50 11.05 -19.31 2.78
N LEU A 51 11.79 -18.23 2.50
CA LEU A 51 13.20 -18.11 2.85
C LEU A 51 13.42 -18.06 4.38
N SER A 52 12.59 -17.30 5.09
CA SER A 52 12.65 -17.21 6.55
C SER A 52 12.29 -18.54 7.22
N LEU A 53 11.30 -19.27 6.71
CA LEU A 53 10.97 -20.61 7.23
C LEU A 53 12.13 -21.59 7.03
N ALA A 54 12.81 -21.54 5.89
CA ALA A 54 13.97 -22.37 5.60
C ALA A 54 15.18 -22.08 6.50
N THR A 55 15.34 -20.83 6.95
CA THR A 55 16.53 -20.39 7.72
C THR A 55 16.31 -20.37 9.23
N TRP A 56 15.08 -20.14 9.71
CA TRP A 56 14.78 -19.94 11.13
C TRP A 56 14.16 -21.17 11.80
N SER A 57 14.54 -22.37 11.35
CA SER A 57 14.01 -23.64 11.89
C SER A 57 12.48 -23.72 11.84
N ALA A 58 11.87 -23.27 10.74
CA ALA A 58 10.42 -23.30 10.52
C ALA A 58 9.55 -22.56 11.57
N ARG A 59 10.11 -21.59 12.29
CA ARG A 59 9.33 -20.76 13.23
C ARG A 59 8.39 -19.82 12.48
N PHE A 60 7.12 -20.23 12.34
CA PHE A 60 6.14 -19.52 11.50
C PHE A 60 5.88 -18.08 11.91
N LEU A 61 5.59 -17.81 13.18
CA LEU A 61 5.23 -16.47 13.64
C LEU A 61 6.31 -15.42 13.34
N PRO A 62 7.59 -15.60 13.74
CA PRO A 62 8.63 -14.62 13.40
C PRO A 62 8.86 -14.54 11.88
N ALA A 63 8.85 -15.66 11.15
CA ALA A 63 9.03 -15.66 9.70
C ALA A 63 7.93 -14.88 8.97
N ASN A 64 6.66 -15.08 9.35
CA ASN A 64 5.52 -14.37 8.78
C ASN A 64 5.55 -12.87 9.13
N THR A 65 5.92 -12.51 10.36
CA THR A 65 6.08 -11.11 10.75
C THR A 65 7.17 -10.42 9.94
N ALA A 66 8.32 -11.07 9.74
CA ALA A 66 9.40 -10.55 8.90
C ALA A 66 8.96 -10.38 7.44
N ALA A 67 8.30 -11.39 6.86
CA ALA A 67 7.74 -11.33 5.51
C ALA A 67 6.74 -10.17 5.36
N MET A 68 5.86 -10.00 6.32
CA MET A 68 4.86 -8.91 6.34
C MET A 68 5.53 -7.53 6.38
N LEU A 69 6.55 -7.35 7.22
CA LEU A 69 7.27 -6.08 7.31
C LEU A 69 8.04 -5.76 6.01
N VAL A 70 8.71 -6.76 5.44
CA VAL A 70 9.45 -6.60 4.18
C VAL A 70 8.50 -6.29 3.02
N ALA A 71 7.38 -7.02 2.90
CA ALA A 71 6.37 -6.77 1.87
C ALA A 71 5.71 -5.39 2.05
N THR A 72 5.45 -4.96 3.29
CA THR A 72 4.87 -3.65 3.57
C THR A 72 5.84 -2.52 3.22
N ALA A 73 7.13 -2.67 3.55
CA ALA A 73 8.18 -1.73 3.17
C ALA A 73 8.36 -1.66 1.64
N PHE A 74 8.33 -2.81 0.95
CA PHE A 74 8.36 -2.89 -0.50
C PHE A 74 7.19 -2.13 -1.12
N ASN A 75 5.96 -2.38 -0.65
CA ASN A 75 4.76 -1.70 -1.12
C ASN A 75 4.83 -0.19 -0.88
N TYR A 76 5.28 0.24 0.30
CA TYR A 76 5.43 1.66 0.62
C TYR A 76 6.42 2.36 -0.32
N LEU A 77 7.57 1.73 -0.56
CA LEU A 77 8.59 2.27 -1.47
C LEU A 77 8.06 2.41 -2.90
N LEU A 78 7.41 1.36 -3.43
CA LEU A 78 6.87 1.36 -4.79
C LEU A 78 5.69 2.32 -4.94
N ASN A 79 4.79 2.38 -3.96
CA ASN A 79 3.68 3.34 -3.95
C ASN A 79 4.20 4.78 -3.91
N ASN A 80 5.26 5.07 -3.15
CA ASN A 80 5.88 6.40 -3.12
C ASN A 80 6.54 6.77 -4.45
N ALA A 81 7.14 5.81 -5.15
CA ALA A 81 7.87 6.03 -6.40
C ALA A 81 6.99 6.02 -7.67
N ALA A 82 5.93 5.20 -7.69
CA ALA A 82 5.04 5.01 -8.83
C ALA A 82 3.67 5.65 -8.59
N THR A 83 2.90 5.10 -7.65
CA THR A 83 1.47 5.42 -7.46
C THR A 83 1.21 6.87 -7.04
N PHE A 84 2.02 7.37 -6.10
CA PHE A 84 1.90 8.72 -5.54
C PHE A 84 3.13 9.57 -5.88
N ARG A 85 3.76 9.32 -7.04
CA ARG A 85 4.99 9.99 -7.50
C ARG A 85 4.92 11.52 -7.42
N GLN A 86 3.76 12.11 -7.66
CA GLN A 86 3.54 13.56 -7.58
C GLN A 86 3.58 14.11 -6.14
N GLN A 87 3.28 13.28 -5.15
CA GLN A 87 3.23 13.62 -3.72
C GLN A 87 4.33 12.86 -2.95
N ALA A 88 5.38 12.42 -3.64
CA ALA A 88 6.38 11.53 -3.07
C ALA A 88 7.03 12.13 -1.82
N LEU A 89 7.00 11.38 -0.73
CA LEU A 89 7.58 11.78 0.55
C LEU A 89 9.09 11.57 0.50
N ARG A 90 9.83 12.49 1.14
CA ARG A 90 11.31 12.50 1.22
C ARG A 90 11.77 12.94 2.61
N GLY A 91 13.01 12.61 2.98
CA GLY A 91 13.60 13.02 4.25
C GLY A 91 12.82 12.51 5.47
N PRO A 92 12.69 13.29 6.56
CA PRO A 92 11.99 12.87 7.77
C PRO A 92 10.53 12.45 7.55
N ARG A 93 9.83 13.09 6.60
CA ARG A 93 8.44 12.77 6.25
C ARG A 93 8.28 11.37 5.66
N TRP A 94 9.34 10.83 5.05
CA TRP A 94 9.33 9.46 4.54
C TRP A 94 9.16 8.45 5.67
N TRP A 95 9.84 8.65 6.80
CA TRP A 95 9.74 7.77 7.97
C TRP A 95 8.39 7.90 8.68
N LEU A 96 7.90 9.14 8.84
CA LEU A 96 6.56 9.38 9.40
C LEU A 96 5.47 8.73 8.52
N GLY A 97 5.60 8.87 7.19
CA GLY A 97 4.71 8.23 6.24
C GLY A 97 4.76 6.71 6.32
N PHE A 98 5.93 6.12 6.54
CA PHE A 98 6.06 4.67 6.72
C PHE A 98 5.34 4.18 7.98
N GLY A 99 5.50 4.88 9.11
CA GLY A 99 4.79 4.56 10.35
C GLY A 99 3.27 4.68 10.20
N LEU A 100 2.80 5.73 9.55
CA LEU A 100 1.36 5.91 9.29
C LEU A 100 0.82 4.86 8.30
N TYR A 101 1.62 4.48 7.30
CA TYR A 101 1.27 3.42 6.36
C TYR A 101 1.10 2.07 7.07
N LEU A 102 2.01 1.70 7.97
CA LEU A 102 1.89 0.50 8.81
C LEU A 102 0.62 0.50 9.65
N LEU A 103 0.26 1.63 10.25
CA LEU A 103 -0.96 1.76 11.03
C LEU A 103 -2.20 1.55 10.16
N ILE A 104 -2.26 2.22 9.00
CA ILE A 104 -3.39 2.13 8.08
C ILE A 104 -3.56 0.71 7.52
N THR A 105 -2.47 0.06 7.12
CA THR A 105 -2.53 -1.31 6.58
C THR A 105 -2.94 -2.32 7.65
N SER A 106 -2.56 -2.10 8.90
CA SER A 106 -3.01 -2.92 10.04
C SER A 106 -4.52 -2.78 10.27
N LEU A 107 -5.05 -1.54 10.24
CA LEU A 107 -6.49 -1.30 10.32
C LEU A 107 -7.25 -1.86 9.11
N GLY A 108 -6.68 -1.78 7.91
CA GLY A 108 -7.27 -2.36 6.71
C GLY A 108 -7.31 -3.89 6.74
N LEU A 109 -6.34 -4.54 7.39
CA LEU A 109 -6.39 -5.98 7.65
C LEU A 109 -7.55 -6.33 8.58
N ALA A 110 -7.77 -5.55 9.65
CA ALA A 110 -8.92 -5.74 10.53
C ALA A 110 -10.25 -5.54 9.76
N ALA A 111 -10.33 -4.52 8.89
CA ALA A 111 -11.50 -4.30 8.03
C ALA A 111 -11.74 -5.45 7.06
N ASN A 112 -10.68 -5.99 6.45
CA ASN A 112 -10.75 -7.17 5.58
C ASN A 112 -11.35 -8.36 6.34
N LEU A 113 -10.77 -8.72 7.49
CA LEU A 113 -11.23 -9.85 8.30
C LEU A 113 -12.67 -9.66 8.78
N GLY A 114 -13.01 -8.46 9.24
CA GLY A 114 -14.37 -8.13 9.71
C GLY A 114 -15.42 -8.26 8.61
N VAL A 115 -15.15 -7.72 7.41
CA VAL A 115 -16.06 -7.86 6.26
C VAL A 115 -16.14 -9.31 5.79
N ALA A 116 -15.02 -10.00 5.68
CA ALA A 116 -15.02 -11.41 5.28
C ALA A 116 -15.85 -12.25 6.25
N GLN A 117 -15.69 -12.04 7.56
CA GLN A 117 -16.49 -12.74 8.57
C GLN A 117 -17.97 -12.41 8.46
N ALA A 118 -18.34 -11.12 8.34
CA ALA A 118 -19.73 -10.70 8.22
C ALA A 118 -20.41 -11.29 6.98
N VAL A 119 -19.74 -11.27 5.82
CA VAL A 119 -20.26 -11.86 4.57
C VAL A 119 -20.36 -13.38 4.69
N HIS A 120 -19.40 -14.03 5.36
CA HIS A 120 -19.42 -15.48 5.55
C HIS A 120 -20.61 -15.94 6.39
N GLN A 121 -20.95 -15.20 7.45
CA GLN A 121 -22.09 -15.50 8.31
C GLN A 121 -23.44 -15.45 7.56
N HIS A 122 -23.54 -14.68 6.48
CA HIS A 122 -24.78 -14.57 5.69
C HIS A 122 -24.80 -15.49 4.48
N THR A 123 -23.65 -15.70 3.82
CA THR A 123 -23.59 -16.40 2.53
C THR A 123 -23.11 -17.84 2.63
N HIS A 124 -22.39 -18.20 3.70
CA HIS A 124 -21.68 -19.47 3.87
C HIS A 124 -20.77 -19.86 2.68
N ARG A 125 -20.32 -18.88 1.89
CA ARG A 125 -19.41 -19.09 0.74
C ARG A 125 -18.02 -18.55 1.08
N PRO A 126 -17.05 -19.38 1.50
CA PRO A 126 -15.75 -18.92 2.00
C PRO A 126 -14.98 -18.06 1.00
N ALA A 127 -14.89 -18.51 -0.26
CA ALA A 127 -14.14 -17.80 -1.30
C ALA A 127 -14.73 -16.41 -1.60
N ALA A 128 -16.06 -16.31 -1.74
CA ALA A 128 -16.74 -15.05 -1.99
C ALA A 128 -16.57 -14.08 -0.80
N SER A 129 -16.61 -14.62 0.42
CA SER A 129 -16.46 -13.85 1.65
C SER A 129 -15.04 -13.29 1.80
N ALA A 130 -14.02 -14.13 1.58
CA ALA A 130 -12.63 -13.69 1.57
C ALA A 130 -12.37 -12.63 0.50
N LEU A 131 -12.93 -12.80 -0.70
CA LEU A 131 -12.81 -11.82 -1.78
C LEU A 131 -13.44 -10.48 -1.40
N ALA A 132 -14.62 -10.48 -0.78
CA ALA A 132 -15.26 -9.26 -0.31
C ALA A 132 -14.40 -8.52 0.73
N GLY A 133 -13.84 -9.25 1.70
CA GLY A 133 -12.90 -8.69 2.68
C GLY A 133 -11.66 -8.10 2.02
N ILE A 134 -11.03 -8.83 1.08
CA ILE A 134 -9.85 -8.36 0.34
C ILE A 134 -10.17 -7.07 -0.42
N VAL A 135 -11.32 -7.00 -1.10
CA VAL A 135 -11.74 -5.79 -1.84
C VAL A 135 -11.92 -4.60 -0.89
N VAL A 136 -12.66 -4.77 0.21
CA VAL A 136 -12.91 -3.67 1.15
C VAL A 136 -11.62 -3.24 1.84
N GLY A 137 -10.80 -4.19 2.30
CA GLY A 137 -9.50 -3.90 2.90
C GLY A 137 -8.55 -3.18 1.94
N ALA A 138 -8.51 -3.58 0.66
CA ALA A 138 -7.71 -2.91 -0.35
C ALA A 138 -8.20 -1.48 -0.61
N LEU A 139 -9.52 -1.26 -0.68
CA LEU A 139 -10.09 0.08 -0.84
C LEU A 139 -9.81 0.97 0.37
N TRP A 140 -9.96 0.44 1.58
CA TRP A 140 -9.60 1.14 2.82
C TRP A 140 -8.13 1.56 2.77
N ASN A 141 -7.23 0.61 2.51
CA ASN A 141 -5.80 0.85 2.44
C ASN A 141 -5.47 1.91 1.39
N TYR A 142 -6.06 1.86 0.20
CA TYR A 142 -5.85 2.85 -0.85
C TYR A 142 -6.35 4.24 -0.43
N LEU A 143 -7.59 4.35 0.05
CA LEU A 143 -8.23 5.62 0.37
C LEU A 143 -7.49 6.31 1.52
N MET A 144 -7.29 5.60 2.63
CA MET A 144 -6.63 6.14 3.82
C MET A 144 -5.16 6.48 3.54
N SER A 145 -4.45 5.63 2.79
CA SER A 145 -3.08 5.94 2.35
C SER A 145 -3.03 7.22 1.54
N ARG A 146 -3.88 7.33 0.50
CA ARG A 146 -3.91 8.50 -0.38
C ARG A 146 -4.19 9.78 0.39
N THR A 147 -5.08 9.76 1.38
CA THR A 147 -5.49 10.96 2.12
C THR A 147 -4.58 11.28 3.29
N LEU A 148 -4.24 10.30 4.12
CA LEU A 148 -3.54 10.51 5.38
C LEU A 148 -2.03 10.39 5.24
N VAL A 149 -1.52 9.48 4.42
CA VAL A 149 -0.07 9.33 4.22
C VAL A 149 0.43 10.36 3.24
N TRP A 150 -0.02 10.31 1.99
CA TRP A 150 0.57 11.14 0.94
C TRP A 150 0.01 12.56 0.92
N ARG A 151 -1.32 12.75 0.93
CA ARG A 151 -1.90 14.10 0.81
C ARG A 151 -1.65 14.98 2.05
N LEU A 152 -1.82 14.47 3.26
CA LEU A 152 -1.62 15.24 4.49
C LEU A 152 -0.13 15.61 4.68
N LEU A 153 0.77 14.63 4.55
CA LEU A 153 2.21 14.87 4.79
C LEU A 153 2.86 15.70 3.69
N HIS A 154 2.36 15.65 2.45
CA HIS A 154 2.82 16.53 1.39
C HIS A 154 2.45 18.00 1.68
N ARG A 155 1.18 18.27 2.04
CA ARG A 155 0.71 19.62 2.36
C ARG A 155 1.39 20.26 3.56
N GLY A 156 1.80 19.49 4.57
CA GLY A 156 2.57 20.00 5.70
C GLY A 156 3.95 20.58 5.31
N GLY A 157 4.38 20.44 4.05
CA GLY A 157 5.56 21.09 3.49
C GLY A 157 5.33 22.44 2.85
N ASP A 158 4.10 22.74 2.43
CA ASP A 158 3.78 23.90 1.59
C ASP A 158 2.99 24.95 2.37
N ALA A 159 2.91 24.84 3.70
CA ALA A 159 2.25 25.86 4.52
C ALA A 159 2.97 27.20 4.32
N PRO A 160 2.26 28.26 3.86
CA PRO A 160 2.88 29.56 3.66
C PRO A 160 3.47 30.05 4.98
N ALA A 161 4.67 30.61 4.94
CA ALA A 161 5.28 31.26 6.10
C ALA A 161 4.30 32.31 6.65
N PRO A 162 4.19 32.49 7.98
CA PRO A 162 3.36 33.53 8.54
C PRO A 162 3.74 34.86 7.91
N SER A 163 2.75 35.56 7.34
CA SER A 163 2.93 36.87 6.72
C SER A 163 3.62 37.81 7.71
N GLU A 164 4.77 38.35 7.32
CA GLU A 164 5.50 39.38 8.08
C GLU A 164 4.51 40.51 8.42
N PRO A 165 4.35 40.90 9.70
CA PRO A 165 3.46 42.00 10.05
C PRO A 165 3.92 43.29 9.35
N PRO A 166 2.99 44.19 8.97
CA PRO A 166 3.36 45.44 8.31
C PRO A 166 4.37 46.20 9.18
N ARG A 167 5.51 46.55 8.58
CA ARG A 167 6.53 47.36 9.26
C ARG A 167 5.96 48.76 9.51
N PRO A 168 6.27 49.36 10.67
CA PRO A 168 5.79 50.70 11.04
C PRO A 168 6.33 51.80 10.12
#